data_AF-A0A5J4KY87-F1
#
_entry.id   AF-A0A5J4KY87-F1
#
_cell.length_a   1.000
_cell.length_b   1.000
_cell.length_c   1.000
_cell.angle_alpha   90.00
_cell.angle_beta   90.00
_cell.angle_gamma   90.00
#
_symmetry.space_group_name_H-M   'P 1'
#
loop_
_entity.id
_entity.type
_entity.pdbx_description
1 polymer ?
#
loop_
_entity_poly.entity_id
_entity_poly.type
_entity_poly.pdbx_seq_one_letter_code
_entity_poly.pdbx_strand_id
1 'polypeptide(L)'
;MEQWPTLEEQIEQAGIYYPRKYDITYRVGYILQSIGALGFAILYALESRLQTIPLIIFESGIALSSVFLLVWKAEIKRFILRMTFVGIALQISSIFINSINGFYAEKMFLLGLGFALVGGAGLVGKEAYCFRFNEGWLLLMIYPLAVIPNLFGFASYSYNLIVSAVIAVLQISFLRRKLSQPLLKKCEGNVCGLPETKQR
;
A
#
# COMPACT_ATOMS: atom_id res chain seq x y z
N MET A 1 -3.56 -24.50 -30.38
CA MET A 1 -2.96 -23.89 -29.18
C MET A 1 -4.11 -23.49 -28.28
N GLU A 2 -4.28 -24.14 -27.12
CA GLU A 2 -5.33 -23.77 -26.17
C GLU A 2 -5.10 -22.33 -25.69
N GLN A 3 -6.06 -21.46 -25.99
CA GLN A 3 -6.03 -20.07 -25.60
C GLN A 3 -6.43 -19.98 -24.12
N TRP A 4 -5.48 -19.59 -23.27
CA TRP A 4 -5.71 -19.48 -21.84
C TRP A 4 -6.79 -18.40 -21.54
N PRO A 5 -7.82 -18.71 -20.75
CA PRO A 5 -9.00 -17.86 -20.56
C PRO A 5 -8.63 -16.51 -19.97
N THR A 6 -9.15 -15.38 -20.49
CA THR A 6 -8.81 -14.00 -20.07
C THR A 6 -9.02 -13.77 -18.56
N LEU A 7 -8.45 -12.71 -17.96
CA LEU A 7 -8.66 -12.47 -16.51
C LEU A 7 -10.14 -12.20 -16.23
N GLU A 8 -10.81 -11.51 -17.14
CA GLU A 8 -12.25 -11.25 -17.10
C GLU A 8 -13.04 -12.57 -17.09
N GLU A 9 -12.71 -13.50 -18.00
CA GLU A 9 -13.32 -14.84 -18.01
C GLU A 9 -13.04 -15.63 -16.72
N GLN A 10 -11.83 -15.56 -16.16
CA GLN A 10 -11.51 -16.23 -14.89
C GLN A 10 -12.30 -15.66 -13.71
N ILE A 11 -12.46 -14.34 -13.67
CA ILE A 11 -13.25 -13.63 -12.66
C ILE A 11 -14.73 -14.04 -12.76
N GLU A 12 -15.27 -14.10 -13.98
CA GLU A 12 -16.64 -14.51 -14.26
C GLU A 12 -16.88 -15.99 -13.89
N GLN A 13 -15.96 -16.88 -14.26
CA GLN A 13 -16.00 -18.31 -13.90
C GLN A 13 -15.93 -18.53 -12.38
N ALA A 14 -15.21 -17.68 -11.66
CA ALA A 14 -15.16 -17.70 -10.20
C ALA A 14 -16.39 -17.09 -9.52
N GLY A 15 -17.34 -16.55 -10.29
CA GLY A 15 -18.53 -15.86 -9.77
C GLY A 15 -18.21 -14.56 -9.03
N ILE A 16 -17.07 -13.93 -9.33
CA ILE A 16 -16.62 -12.71 -8.65
C ILE A 16 -17.04 -11.50 -9.50
N TYR A 17 -17.73 -10.53 -8.89
CA TYR A 17 -18.00 -9.25 -9.55
C TYR A 17 -16.80 -8.30 -9.41
N TYR A 18 -15.99 -8.17 -10.46
CA TYR A 18 -14.87 -7.22 -10.51
C TYR A 18 -14.82 -6.49 -11.87
N PRO A 19 -15.62 -5.43 -12.04
CA PRO A 19 -15.62 -4.64 -13.27
C PRO A 19 -14.34 -3.81 -13.42
N ARG A 20 -14.00 -3.41 -14.66
CA ARG A 20 -12.83 -2.55 -14.97
C ARG A 20 -12.72 -1.29 -14.10
N LYS A 21 -13.86 -0.68 -13.73
CA LYS A 21 -13.89 0.48 -12.83
C LYS A 21 -13.19 0.22 -11.49
N TYR A 22 -13.22 -1.01 -10.98
CA TYR A 22 -12.52 -1.37 -9.74
C TYR A 22 -10.99 -1.40 -9.91
N ASP A 23 -10.47 -1.89 -11.05
CA ASP A 23 -9.02 -1.80 -11.35
C ASP A 23 -8.59 -0.34 -11.52
N ILE A 24 -9.44 0.51 -12.10
CA ILE A 24 -9.19 1.95 -12.19
C ILE A 24 -9.10 2.56 -10.78
N THR A 25 -10.10 2.32 -9.92
CA THR A 25 -10.08 2.85 -8.54
C THR A 25 -8.89 2.32 -7.74
N TYR A 26 -8.53 1.05 -7.93
CA TYR A 26 -7.33 0.45 -7.34
C TYR A 26 -6.05 1.21 -7.75
N ARG A 27 -5.91 1.59 -9.02
CA ARG A 27 -4.79 2.39 -9.54
C ARG A 27 -4.83 3.84 -9.07
N VAL A 28 -6.00 4.44 -8.93
CA VAL A 28 -6.16 5.78 -8.33
C VAL A 28 -5.59 5.80 -6.91
N GLY A 29 -5.77 4.73 -6.13
CA GLY A 29 -5.13 4.62 -4.82
C GLY A 29 -3.59 4.68 -4.88
N TYR A 30 -2.95 4.10 -5.90
CA TYR A 30 -1.51 4.24 -6.10
C TYR A 30 -1.07 5.64 -6.55
N ILE A 31 -1.93 6.35 -7.31
CA ILE A 31 -1.70 7.75 -7.64
C ILE A 31 -1.67 8.58 -6.35
N LEU A 32 -2.67 8.39 -5.47
CA LEU A 32 -2.72 9.06 -4.17
C LEU A 32 -1.52 8.72 -3.29
N GLN A 33 -1.12 7.45 -3.23
CA GLN A 33 0.12 7.04 -2.55
C GLN A 33 1.35 7.79 -3.11
N SER A 34 1.51 7.87 -4.42
CA SER A 34 2.68 8.55 -5.00
C SER A 34 2.69 10.06 -4.72
N ILE A 35 1.53 10.72 -4.84
CA ILE A 35 1.37 12.15 -4.51
C ILE A 35 1.65 12.39 -3.02
N GLY A 36 1.09 11.55 -2.14
CA GLY A 36 1.30 11.64 -0.71
C GLY A 36 2.76 11.40 -0.31
N ALA A 37 3.42 10.38 -0.87
CA ALA A 37 4.83 10.11 -0.58
C ALA A 37 5.73 11.26 -1.03
N LEU A 38 5.53 11.77 -2.25
CA LEU A 38 6.29 12.91 -2.78
C LEU A 38 6.05 14.18 -1.97
N GLY A 39 4.78 14.50 -1.70
CA GLY A 39 4.42 15.67 -0.90
C GLY A 39 4.99 15.60 0.51
N PHE A 40 4.97 14.41 1.13
CA PHE A 40 5.56 14.21 2.45
C PHE A 40 7.07 14.44 2.43
N ALA A 41 7.81 13.83 1.49
CA ALA A 41 9.25 14.01 1.37
C ALA A 41 9.64 15.49 1.18
N ILE A 42 8.92 16.23 0.33
CA ILE A 42 9.17 17.66 0.09
C ILE A 42 8.87 18.49 1.34
N LEU A 43 7.69 18.33 1.93
CA LEU A 43 7.29 19.13 3.10
C LEU A 43 8.12 18.80 4.34
N TYR A 44 8.56 17.54 4.48
CA TYR A 44 9.49 17.12 5.53
C TYR A 44 10.88 17.75 5.34
N ALA A 45 11.38 17.82 4.10
CA ALA A 45 12.62 18.51 3.76
C ALA A 45 12.57 20.02 4.08
N LEU A 46 11.39 20.62 4.00
CA LEU A 46 11.15 22.04 4.32
C LEU A 46 10.77 22.27 5.79
N GLU A 47 10.78 21.22 6.63
CA GLU A 47 10.35 21.26 8.04
C GLU A 47 8.96 21.89 8.23
N SER A 48 8.08 21.69 7.23
CA SER A 48 6.76 22.30 7.22
C SER A 48 5.78 21.53 8.10
N ARG A 49 5.04 22.25 8.94
CA ARG A 49 3.93 21.67 9.74
C ARG A 49 2.82 21.06 8.88
N LEU A 50 2.75 21.38 7.59
CA LEU A 50 1.77 20.84 6.66
C LEU A 50 2.09 19.40 6.21
N GLN A 51 3.23 18.81 6.61
CA GLN A 51 3.63 17.46 6.23
C GLN A 51 2.64 16.36 6.63
N THR A 52 1.72 16.60 7.57
CA THR A 52 0.67 15.64 7.93
C THR A 52 -0.37 15.45 6.81
N ILE A 53 -0.65 16.50 6.03
CA ILE A 53 -1.62 16.45 4.92
C ILE A 53 -1.22 15.39 3.87
N PRO A 54 -0.01 15.40 3.29
CA PRO A 54 0.39 14.39 2.33
C PRO A 54 0.47 12.98 2.93
N LEU A 55 0.73 12.84 4.24
CA LEU A 55 0.65 11.53 4.90
C LEU A 55 -0.79 10.99 4.92
N ILE A 56 -1.79 11.83 5.21
CA ILE A 56 -3.21 11.45 5.12
C ILE A 56 -3.57 11.04 3.69
N ILE A 57 -3.07 11.77 2.68
CA ILE A 57 -3.29 11.44 1.26
C ILE A 57 -2.67 10.07 0.93
N PHE A 58 -1.44 9.83 1.40
CA PHE A 58 -0.72 8.57 1.21
C PHE A 58 -1.51 7.39 1.78
N GLU A 59 -1.95 7.48 3.04
CA GLU A 59 -2.68 6.41 3.71
C GLU A 59 -4.10 6.20 3.15
N SER A 60 -4.77 7.28 2.75
CA SER A 60 -6.04 7.20 2.02
C SER A 60 -5.87 6.44 0.70
N GLY A 61 -4.74 6.65 0.02
CA GLY A 61 -4.36 5.88 -1.16
C GLY A 61 -4.15 4.39 -0.87
N ILE A 62 -3.50 4.04 0.25
CA ILE A 62 -3.35 2.65 0.70
C ILE A 62 -4.73 2.04 0.99
N ALA A 63 -5.59 2.74 1.73
CA ALA A 63 -6.93 2.28 2.05
C ALA A 63 -7.76 2.02 0.79
N LEU A 64 -7.75 2.97 -0.14
CA LEU A 64 -8.48 2.85 -1.41
C LEU A 64 -8.00 1.63 -2.21
N SER A 65 -6.69 1.50 -2.42
CA SER A 65 -6.14 0.33 -3.12
C SER A 65 -6.40 -0.98 -2.38
N SER A 66 -6.41 -0.99 -1.04
CA SER A 66 -6.70 -2.19 -0.23
C SER A 66 -8.13 -2.70 -0.43
N VAL A 67 -9.12 -1.80 -0.51
CA VAL A 67 -10.54 -2.15 -0.72
C VAL A 67 -10.74 -2.81 -2.09
N PHE A 68 -10.17 -2.21 -3.13
CA PHE A 68 -10.31 -2.65 -4.52
C PHE A 68 -9.25 -3.68 -4.96
N LEU A 69 -8.47 -4.19 -4.01
CA LEU A 69 -7.47 -5.22 -4.26
C LEU A 69 -8.14 -6.51 -4.77
N LEU A 70 -7.76 -6.93 -5.97
CA LEU A 70 -8.08 -8.25 -6.52
C LEU A 70 -6.97 -9.25 -6.17
N VAL A 71 -7.24 -10.17 -5.26
CA VAL A 71 -6.36 -11.30 -4.88
C VAL A 71 -7.25 -12.52 -4.66
N TRP A 72 -6.86 -13.67 -5.20
CA TRP A 72 -7.65 -14.91 -5.12
C TRP A 72 -7.66 -15.51 -3.71
N LYS A 73 -6.57 -15.35 -2.95
CA LYS A 73 -6.50 -15.76 -1.55
C LYS A 73 -7.21 -14.74 -0.65
N ALA A 74 -8.42 -15.07 -0.23
CA ALA A 74 -9.24 -14.22 0.65
C ALA A 74 -8.52 -13.83 1.95
N GLU A 75 -7.73 -14.74 2.54
CA GLU A 75 -6.99 -14.45 3.77
C GLU A 75 -5.95 -13.34 3.61
N ILE A 76 -5.26 -13.28 2.46
CA ILE A 76 -4.31 -12.20 2.16
C ILE A 76 -5.05 -10.87 2.06
N LYS A 77 -6.18 -10.84 1.36
CA LYS A 77 -7.00 -9.62 1.24
C LYS A 77 -7.50 -9.16 2.62
N ARG A 78 -8.01 -10.07 3.45
CA ARG A 78 -8.48 -9.74 4.81
C ARG A 78 -7.34 -9.23 5.68
N PHE A 79 -6.16 -9.85 5.61
CA PHE A 79 -4.98 -9.40 6.36
C PHE A 79 -4.60 -7.97 5.99
N ILE A 80 -4.47 -7.68 4.68
CA ILE A 80 -4.14 -6.32 4.19
C ILE A 80 -5.16 -5.30 4.68
N LEU A 81 -6.46 -5.59 4.52
CA LEU A 81 -7.53 -4.69 4.98
C LEU A 81 -7.47 -4.45 6.49
N ARG A 82 -7.29 -5.51 7.29
CA ARG A 82 -7.20 -5.39 8.76
C ARG A 82 -6.02 -4.53 9.16
N MET A 83 -4.83 -4.77 8.59
CA MET A 83 -3.63 -3.99 8.92
C MET A 83 -3.81 -2.52 8.52
N THR A 84 -4.31 -2.24 7.32
CA THR A 84 -4.57 -0.86 6.87
C THR A 84 -5.54 -0.12 7.81
N PHE A 85 -6.71 -0.69 8.09
CA PHE A 85 -7.74 0.01 8.87
C PHE A 85 -7.45 0.04 10.37
N VAL A 86 -6.81 -0.99 10.93
CA VAL A 86 -6.31 -0.93 12.32
C VAL A 86 -5.24 0.15 12.45
N GLY A 87 -4.34 0.26 11.47
CA GLY A 87 -3.31 1.29 11.45
C GLY A 87 -3.88 2.71 11.44
N ILE A 88 -4.84 2.97 10.55
CA ILE A 88 -5.55 4.26 10.47
C ILE A 88 -6.33 4.53 11.76
N ALA A 89 -7.03 3.53 12.31
CA ALA A 89 -7.77 3.68 13.56
C ALA A 89 -6.86 4.06 14.73
N LEU A 90 -5.70 3.42 14.86
CA LEU A 90 -4.72 3.75 15.90
C LEU A 90 -4.17 5.18 15.78
N GLN A 91 -3.91 5.66 14.56
CA GLN A 91 -3.48 7.05 14.33
C GLN A 91 -4.57 8.06 14.63
N ILE A 92 -5.83 7.75 14.33
CA ILE A 92 -6.95 8.62 14.73
C ILE A 92 -7.07 8.64 16.25
N SER A 93 -7.00 7.48 16.89
CA SER A 93 -7.05 7.36 18.35
C SER A 93 -5.89 8.08 19.05
N SER A 94 -4.70 8.16 18.45
CA SER A 94 -3.56 8.87 19.05
C SER A 94 -3.81 10.38 19.17
N ILE A 95 -4.63 10.97 18.30
CA ILE A 95 -5.02 12.39 18.40
C ILE A 95 -5.74 12.67 19.72
N PHE A 96 -6.62 11.76 20.15
CA PHE A 96 -7.35 11.89 21.41
C PHE A 96 -6.49 11.64 22.64
N ILE A 97 -5.46 10.80 22.53
CA ILE A 97 -4.53 10.49 23.63
C ILE A 97 -3.48 11.59 23.81
N ASN A 98 -3.19 12.35 22.75
CA ASN A 98 -2.16 13.40 22.77
C ASN A 98 -2.39 14.46 23.86
N SER A 99 -3.64 14.79 24.17
CA SER A 99 -3.98 15.73 25.25
C SER A 99 -3.70 15.19 26.66
N ILE A 100 -3.61 13.87 26.80
CA ILE A 100 -3.37 13.17 28.07
C ILE A 100 -1.88 12.85 28.22
N ASN A 101 -1.28 12.26 27.18
CA ASN A 101 0.12 11.86 27.20
C ASN A 101 0.72 11.86 25.78
N GLY A 102 1.56 12.86 25.49
CA GLY A 102 2.20 13.02 24.19
C GLY A 102 3.16 11.87 23.82
N PHE A 103 3.86 11.29 24.80
CA PHE A 103 4.78 10.17 24.54
C PHE A 103 4.04 8.93 24.03
N TYR A 104 2.94 8.54 24.69
CA TYR A 104 2.14 7.41 24.23
C TYR A 104 1.41 7.72 22.92
N ALA A 105 0.96 8.95 22.72
CA ALA A 105 0.33 9.36 21.47
C ALA A 105 1.29 9.23 20.28
N GLU A 106 2.55 9.66 20.43
CA GLU A 106 3.56 9.51 19.38
C GLU A 106 3.84 8.04 19.05
N LYS A 107 4.06 7.19 20.07
CA LYS A 107 4.31 5.75 19.85
C LYS A 107 3.11 5.05 19.21
N MET A 108 1.90 5.41 19.61
CA MET A 108 0.68 4.87 19.04
C MET A 108 0.46 5.32 17.59
N PHE A 109 0.78 6.58 17.28
CA PHE A 109 0.78 7.09 15.92
C PHE A 109 1.75 6.30 15.03
N LEU A 110 3.01 6.12 15.47
CA LEU A 110 4.02 5.37 14.74
C LEU A 110 3.65 3.88 14.57
N LEU A 111 3.05 3.27 15.59
CA LEU A 111 2.56 1.90 15.50
C LEU A 111 1.43 1.79 14.47
N GLY A 112 0.50 2.75 14.47
CA GLY A 112 -0.57 2.83 13.49
C GLY A 112 -0.04 3.02 12.06
N LEU A 113 0.94 3.91 11.86
CA LEU A 113 1.63 4.08 10.59
C LEU A 113 2.32 2.77 10.15
N GLY A 114 2.94 2.04 11.07
CA GLY A 114 3.51 0.72 10.82
C GLY A 114 2.49 -0.28 10.26
N PHE A 115 1.31 -0.36 10.88
CA PHE A 115 0.24 -1.23 10.38
C PHE A 115 -0.30 -0.78 9.01
N ALA A 116 -0.45 0.53 8.78
CA ALA A 116 -0.85 1.06 7.47
C ALA A 116 0.19 0.71 6.40
N LEU A 117 1.48 0.84 6.71
CA LEU A 117 2.57 0.45 5.82
C LEU A 117 2.66 -1.06 5.59
N VAL A 118 2.27 -1.92 6.55
CA VAL A 118 2.11 -3.37 6.30
C VAL A 118 1.00 -3.61 5.27
N GLY A 119 -0.11 -2.88 5.37
CA GLY A 119 -1.14 -2.87 4.33
C GLY A 119 -0.58 -2.48 2.96
N GLY A 120 0.14 -1.36 2.91
CA GLY A 120 0.85 -0.90 1.71
C GLY A 120 1.86 -1.91 1.18
N ALA A 121 2.60 -2.60 2.05
CA ALA A 121 3.56 -3.64 1.71
C ALA A 121 2.86 -4.81 1.01
N GLY A 122 1.68 -5.22 1.49
CA GLY A 122 0.87 -6.25 0.84
C GLY A 122 0.43 -5.87 -0.58
N LEU A 123 0.11 -4.60 -0.81
CA LEU A 123 -0.26 -4.07 -2.12
C LEU A 123 0.91 -4.14 -3.10
N VAL A 124 2.03 -3.48 -2.78
CA VAL A 124 3.23 -3.45 -3.64
C VAL A 124 3.87 -4.84 -3.75
N GLY A 125 3.76 -5.66 -2.70
CA GLY A 125 4.19 -7.05 -2.67
C GLY A 125 3.42 -7.89 -3.68
N LYS A 126 2.08 -7.79 -3.73
CA LYS A 126 1.29 -8.46 -4.78
C LYS A 126 1.86 -8.13 -6.16
N GLU A 127 2.12 -6.86 -6.43
CA GLU A 127 2.59 -6.41 -7.74
C GLU A 127 4.03 -6.89 -8.04
N ALA A 128 4.88 -6.95 -7.01
CA ALA A 128 6.22 -7.53 -7.07
C ALA A 128 6.19 -9.04 -7.41
N TYR A 129 5.30 -9.81 -6.80
CA TYR A 129 5.16 -11.25 -7.04
C TYR A 129 4.43 -11.58 -8.35
N CYS A 130 3.34 -10.87 -8.66
CA CYS A 130 2.45 -11.14 -9.79
C CYS A 130 3.00 -10.60 -11.11
N PHE A 131 3.71 -9.47 -11.11
CA PHE A 131 4.20 -8.78 -12.31
C PHE A 131 5.71 -8.50 -12.30
N ARG A 132 6.45 -9.06 -11.32
CA ARG A 132 7.92 -8.94 -11.23
C ARG A 132 8.42 -7.50 -11.17
N PHE A 133 7.66 -6.62 -10.51
CA PHE A 133 8.06 -5.23 -10.29
C PHE A 133 9.11 -5.14 -9.18
N ASN A 134 10.36 -4.87 -9.55
CA ASN A 134 11.47 -4.69 -8.60
C ASN A 134 11.21 -3.55 -7.60
N GLU A 135 10.53 -2.48 -8.02
CA GLU A 135 10.16 -1.38 -7.13
C GLU A 135 9.26 -1.85 -5.98
N GLY A 136 8.36 -2.80 -6.25
CA GLY A 136 7.50 -3.36 -5.22
C GLY A 136 8.29 -4.16 -4.18
N TRP A 137 9.31 -4.91 -4.61
CA TRP A 137 10.24 -5.60 -3.70
C TRP A 137 11.03 -4.61 -2.83
N LEU A 138 11.52 -3.53 -3.41
CA LEU A 138 12.25 -2.50 -2.67
C LEU A 138 11.34 -1.75 -1.70
N LEU A 139 10.11 -1.43 -2.10
CA LEU A 139 9.11 -0.80 -1.24
C LEU A 139 8.72 -1.70 -0.05
N LEU A 140 8.60 -3.02 -0.28
CA LEU A 140 8.36 -4.00 0.79
C LEU A 140 9.45 -3.93 1.87
N MET A 141 10.71 -3.75 1.47
CA MET A 141 11.86 -3.70 2.38
C MET A 141 12.03 -2.34 3.08
N ILE A 142 11.73 -1.24 2.39
CA ILE A 142 11.94 0.11 2.94
C ILE A 142 10.85 0.52 3.95
N TYR A 143 9.64 -0.01 3.85
CA TYR A 143 8.54 0.34 4.75
C TYR A 143 8.81 0.02 6.23
N PRO A 144 9.33 -1.17 6.60
CA PRO A 144 9.80 -1.43 7.97
C PRO A 144 10.87 -0.44 8.41
N LEU A 145 11.78 -0.07 7.51
CA LEU A 145 12.87 0.89 7.80
C LEU A 145 12.34 2.30 8.08
N ALA A 146 11.16 2.67 7.56
CA ALA A 146 10.53 3.95 7.88
C ALA A 146 9.97 4.01 9.31
N VAL A 147 9.61 2.88 9.92
CA VAL A 147 8.86 2.88 11.19
C VAL A 147 9.67 2.32 12.36
N ILE A 148 10.41 1.23 12.18
CA ILE A 148 11.12 0.56 13.28
C ILE A 148 12.09 1.51 14.01
N PRO A 149 12.98 2.26 13.32
CA PRO A 149 13.90 3.17 14.00
C PRO A 149 13.18 4.31 14.74
N ASN A 150 12.05 4.80 14.21
CA ASN A 150 11.24 5.81 14.89
C ASN A 150 10.56 5.25 16.15
N LEU A 151 10.06 4.01 16.11
CA LEU A 151 9.46 3.36 17.29
C LEU A 151 10.46 3.21 18.43
N PHE A 152 11.73 2.95 18.15
CA PHE A 152 12.78 2.82 19.17
C PHE A 152 13.53 4.12 19.49
N GLY A 153 13.21 5.23 18.80
CA GLY A 153 13.87 6.53 19.04
C GLY A 153 15.29 6.63 18.48
N PHE A 154 15.65 5.77 17.52
CA PHE A 154 16.96 5.77 16.86
C PHE A 154 16.99 6.60 15.56
N ALA A 155 15.83 7.07 15.09
CA ALA A 155 15.73 7.84 13.86
C ALA A 155 16.17 9.30 14.07
N SER A 156 17.01 9.80 13.16
CA SER A 156 17.33 11.22 13.04
C SER A 156 16.48 11.88 11.95
N TYR A 157 16.48 13.22 11.92
CA TYR A 157 15.86 13.99 10.83
C TYR A 157 16.40 13.56 9.45
N SER A 158 17.72 13.50 9.30
CA SER A 158 18.37 13.10 8.04
C SER A 158 17.99 11.67 7.63
N TYR A 159 17.87 10.76 8.59
CA TYR A 159 17.43 9.40 8.31
C TYR A 159 16.01 9.38 7.72
N ASN A 160 15.06 10.04 8.39
CA ASN A 160 13.67 10.10 7.93
C ASN A 160 13.52 10.82 6.58
N LEU A 161 14.32 11.85 6.34
CA LEU A 161 14.38 12.54 5.05
C LEU A 161 14.86 11.61 3.92
N ILE A 162 15.96 10.87 4.15
CA ILE A 162 16.48 9.91 3.15
C ILE A 162 15.45 8.81 2.89
N VAL A 163 14.88 8.21 3.94
CA VAL A 163 13.92 7.11 3.78
C VAL A 163 12.65 7.58 3.06
N SER A 164 12.11 8.74 3.42
CA SER A 164 10.93 9.30 2.74
C SER A 164 11.22 9.66 1.27
N ALA A 165 12.39 10.21 0.97
CA ALA A 165 12.81 10.49 -0.40
C ALA A 165 12.94 9.19 -1.23
N VAL A 166 13.53 8.15 -0.67
CA VAL A 166 13.63 6.83 -1.32
C VAL A 166 12.24 6.25 -1.58
N ILE A 167 11.34 6.30 -0.60
CA ILE A 167 9.94 5.86 -0.78
C ILE A 167 9.26 6.65 -1.89
N ALA A 168 9.41 7.97 -1.94
CA ALA A 168 8.81 8.81 -2.97
C ALA A 168 9.29 8.44 -4.37
N VAL A 169 10.61 8.29 -4.57
CA VAL A 169 11.20 7.89 -5.86
C VAL A 169 10.72 6.51 -6.28
N LEU A 170 10.73 5.55 -5.37
CA LEU A 170 10.26 4.19 -5.65
C LEU A 170 8.77 4.16 -5.99
N GLN A 171 7.94 4.92 -5.28
CA GLN A 171 6.51 5.04 -5.55
C GLN A 171 6.23 5.62 -6.94
N ILE A 172 6.94 6.68 -7.33
CA ILE A 172 6.78 7.27 -8.68
C ILE A 172 7.20 6.27 -9.76
N SER A 173 8.35 5.59 -9.59
CA SER A 173 8.82 4.57 -10.54
C SER A 173 7.82 3.42 -10.67
N PHE A 174 7.33 2.93 -9.53
CA PHE A 174 6.30 1.90 -9.44
C PHE A 174 5.00 2.32 -10.12
N LEU A 175 4.51 3.54 -9.84
CA LEU A 175 3.27 4.06 -10.41
C LEU A 175 3.35 4.15 -11.92
N ARG A 176 4.47 4.66 -12.46
CA ARG A 176 4.69 4.72 -13.91
C ARG A 176 4.51 3.34 -14.54
N ARG A 177 5.17 2.31 -13.99
CA ARG A 177 5.04 0.93 -14.47
C ARG A 177 3.61 0.43 -14.34
N LYS A 178 2.95 0.72 -13.22
CA LYS A 178 1.57 0.26 -12.98
C LYS A 178 0.56 0.89 -13.94
N LEU A 179 0.71 2.17 -14.26
CA LEU A 179 -0.17 2.87 -15.21
C LEU A 179 0.06 2.43 -16.66
N SER A 180 1.29 2.03 -17.01
CA SER A 180 1.58 1.47 -18.34
C SER A 180 1.04 0.06 -18.56
N GLN A 181 0.63 -0.67 -17.51
CA GLN A 181 0.02 -1.99 -17.68
C GLN A 181 -1.40 -1.88 -18.25
N PRO A 182 -1.82 -2.78 -19.15
CA PRO A 182 -3.22 -2.92 -19.53
C PRO A 182 -4.12 -3.12 -18.30
N LEU A 183 -5.37 -2.64 -18.38
CA LEU A 183 -6.38 -2.92 -17.35
C LEU A 183 -6.62 -4.43 -17.26
N LEU A 184 -6.80 -4.94 -16.03
CA LEU A 184 -7.04 -6.36 -15.77
C LEU A 184 -5.97 -7.29 -16.39
N LYS A 185 -4.71 -6.85 -16.44
CA LYS A 185 -3.58 -7.71 -16.83
C LYS A 185 -3.50 -8.90 -15.87
N LYS A 186 -3.43 -10.12 -16.43
CA LYS A 186 -3.16 -11.35 -15.67
C LYS A 186 -1.76 -11.34 -15.05
N CYS A 187 -1.61 -12.01 -13.92
CA CYS A 187 -0.28 -12.29 -13.37
C CYS A 187 0.59 -13.06 -14.37
N GLU A 188 1.87 -12.75 -14.38
CA GLU A 188 2.87 -13.42 -15.22
C GLU A 188 3.23 -14.82 -14.67
N GLY A 189 2.77 -15.15 -13.46
CA GLY A 189 2.87 -16.48 -12.88
C GLY A 189 1.66 -16.85 -12.02
N ASN A 190 1.51 -18.14 -11.72
CA ASN A 190 0.42 -18.71 -10.89
C ASN A 190 0.50 -18.37 -9.39
N VAL A 191 1.32 -17.38 -9.00
CA VAL A 191 1.67 -17.11 -7.60
C VAL A 191 0.49 -16.63 -6.76
N CYS A 192 -0.48 -15.95 -7.39
CA CYS A 192 -1.70 -15.52 -6.70
C CYS A 192 -2.75 -16.63 -6.55
N GLY A 193 -2.50 -17.85 -7.04
CA GLY A 193 -3.47 -18.94 -7.13
C GLY A 193 -4.41 -18.73 -8.31
N LEU A 194 -4.69 -19.77 -9.09
CA LEU A 194 -5.89 -19.80 -9.92
C LEU A 194 -7.08 -20.07 -8.99
N PRO A 195 -8.31 -19.61 -9.31
CA PRO A 195 -9.47 -20.10 -8.61
C PRO A 195 -9.48 -21.63 -8.72
N GLU A 196 -9.49 -22.33 -7.59
CA GLU A 196 -9.77 -23.76 -7.59
C GLU A 196 -11.16 -23.93 -8.21
N THR A 197 -11.22 -24.52 -9.39
CA THR A 197 -12.48 -25.02 -9.95
C THR A 197 -12.99 -26.05 -8.95
N LYS A 198 -13.92 -25.65 -8.09
CA LYS A 198 -14.75 -26.61 -7.35
C LYS A 198 -15.49 -27.41 -8.41
N GLN A 199 -14.97 -28.58 -8.74
CA GLN A 199 -15.74 -29.62 -9.41
C GLN A 199 -16.94 -29.87 -8.50
N ARG A 200 -18.11 -29.41 -8.96
CA ARG A 200 -19.41 -29.83 -8.43
C ARG A 200 -19.83 -31.08 -9.18
#